data_AF-Q6BKP0-F1
#
_entry.id   AF-Q6BKP0-F1
#
_cell.length_a   1.000
_cell.length_b   1.000
_cell.length_c   1.000
_cell.angle_alpha   90.00
_cell.angle_beta   90.00
_cell.angle_gamma   90.00
#
_symmetry.space_group_name_H-M   'P 1'
#
loop_
_entity.id
_entity.type
_entity.pdbx_description
1 polymer ?
#
loop_
_entity_poly.entity_id
_entity_poly.type
_entity_poly.pdbx_seq_one_letter_code
_entity_poly.pdbx_strand_id
1 'polypeptide(L)'
;MEIVSNLEDRYVSIRPMFKDLEVDEEDEEYDYDRKQYLIDSFELLLEFDKMMYKYHALKSYFDTAKLQLTEEERKIIEKMDKLGFKYEREFPIPDLIMEFPELAIIRRQLQGSAKECGKIAYQYKQSETYEKPSNDRTKSVTSQQKKNT
;
A
#
# COMPACT_ATOMS: atom_id res chain seq x y z
N MET A 1 6.19 -10.14 2.20
CA MET A 1 4.95 -9.45 2.60
C MET A 1 5.19 -8.68 3.91
N GLU A 2 6.32 -7.96 4.01
CA GLU A 2 6.84 -7.30 5.23
C GLU A 2 6.40 -5.83 5.40
N ILE A 3 5.79 -5.24 4.37
CA ILE A 3 5.47 -3.81 4.35
C ILE A 3 4.13 -3.52 5.04
N VAL A 4 3.22 -4.51 5.04
CA VAL A 4 1.93 -4.41 5.77
C VAL A 4 2.16 -4.57 7.28
N SER A 5 3.08 -5.44 7.69
CA SER A 5 3.49 -5.59 9.10
C SER A 5 4.15 -4.32 9.65
N ASN A 6 4.97 -3.63 8.85
CA ASN A 6 5.59 -2.36 9.25
C ASN A 6 4.58 -1.20 9.41
N LEU A 7 3.39 -1.34 8.80
CA LEU A 7 2.28 -0.39 8.88
C LEU A 7 1.50 -0.58 10.19
N GLU A 8 1.26 -1.83 10.56
CA GLU A 8 0.70 -2.19 11.88
C GLU A 8 1.63 -1.74 13.01
N ASP A 9 2.95 -1.96 12.90
CA ASP A 9 3.91 -1.54 13.93
C ASP A 9 3.94 -0.01 14.15
N ARG A 10 3.82 0.77 13.08
CA ARG A 10 3.77 2.24 13.17
C ARG A 10 2.47 2.75 13.76
N TYR A 11 1.34 2.12 13.45
CA TYR A 11 0.06 2.45 14.08
C TYR A 11 -0.02 1.96 15.53
N VAL A 12 0.59 0.81 15.86
CA VAL A 12 0.77 0.31 17.22
C VAL A 12 1.61 1.27 18.07
N SER A 13 2.54 2.03 17.49
CA SER A 13 3.30 3.04 18.21
C SER A 13 2.48 4.27 18.63
N ILE A 14 1.38 4.58 17.93
CA ILE A 14 0.57 5.79 18.17
C ILE A 14 -0.72 5.43 18.92
N ARG A 15 -1.20 4.19 18.75
CA ARG A 15 -2.38 3.65 19.46
C ARG A 15 -2.36 3.86 20.98
N PRO A 16 -1.22 3.78 21.71
CA PRO A 16 -1.15 4.10 23.13
C PRO A 16 -1.44 5.58 23.43
N MET A 17 -1.10 6.51 22.52
CA MET A 17 -1.39 7.94 22.69
C MET A 17 -2.91 8.24 22.67
N PHE A 18 -3.69 7.35 22.06
CA PHE A 18 -5.16 7.38 22.12
C PHE A 18 -5.72 6.66 23.36
N LYS A 19 -4.92 5.82 24.03
CA LYS A 19 -5.26 5.22 25.32
C LYS A 19 -4.98 6.17 26.48
N ASP A 20 -4.06 7.10 26.33
CA ASP A 20 -3.86 8.19 27.31
C ASP A 20 -5.00 9.24 27.27
N LEU A 21 -5.94 9.10 26.32
CA LEU A 21 -7.25 9.75 26.33
C LEU A 21 -8.32 8.94 27.09
N GLU A 22 -7.98 7.78 27.68
CA GLU A 22 -8.85 7.07 28.62
C GLU A 22 -9.16 8.00 29.80
N VAL A 23 -10.45 8.29 29.94
CA VAL A 23 -11.00 9.38 30.73
C VAL A 23 -10.99 9.02 32.22
N ASP A 24 -10.31 9.81 33.05
CA ASP A 24 -10.57 9.83 34.49
C ASP A 24 -12.05 10.23 34.69
N GLU A 25 -12.81 9.49 35.50
CA GLU A 25 -14.28 9.56 35.66
C GLU A 25 -14.87 10.93 36.07
N GLU A 26 -14.06 12.01 36.13
CA GLU A 26 -14.44 13.30 36.71
C GLU A 26 -14.72 14.44 35.69
N ASP A 27 -14.47 14.27 34.39
CA ASP A 27 -14.68 15.35 33.40
C ASP A 27 -16.02 15.24 32.63
N GLU A 28 -16.68 16.39 32.47
CA GLU A 28 -18.04 16.62 31.95
C GLU A 28 -18.43 15.75 30.74
N GLU A 29 -19.62 15.12 30.81
CA GLU A 29 -20.27 14.20 29.85
C GLU A 29 -20.07 14.54 28.35
N TYR A 30 -19.91 15.82 28.00
CA TYR A 30 -19.68 16.30 26.63
C TYR A 30 -18.29 16.03 26.05
N ASP A 31 -17.25 15.93 26.89
CA ASP A 31 -15.88 15.66 26.42
C ASP A 31 -15.68 14.16 26.10
N TYR A 32 -16.43 13.28 26.78
CA TYR A 32 -16.41 11.83 26.54
C TYR A 32 -16.88 11.47 25.13
N ASP A 33 -18.03 12.01 24.70
CA ASP A 33 -18.61 11.73 23.38
C ASP A 33 -17.70 12.20 22.24
N ARG A 34 -17.03 13.36 22.41
CA ARG A 34 -16.09 13.88 21.43
C ARG A 34 -14.84 13.02 21.33
N LYS A 35 -14.26 12.60 22.45
CA LYS A 35 -13.07 11.75 22.48
C LYS A 35 -13.35 10.37 21.87
N GLN A 36 -14.46 9.74 22.22
CA GLN A 36 -14.84 8.46 21.65
C GLN A 36 -15.07 8.55 20.13
N TYR A 37 -15.75 9.60 19.66
CA TYR A 37 -15.94 9.85 18.24
C TYR A 37 -14.60 9.97 17.47
N LEU A 38 -13.60 10.65 18.04
CA LEU A 38 -12.27 10.78 17.42
C LEU A 38 -11.54 9.44 17.37
N ILE A 39 -11.64 8.62 18.42
CA ILE A 39 -11.05 7.26 18.45
C ILE A 39 -11.66 6.38 17.36
N ASP A 40 -12.99 6.31 17.28
CA ASP A 40 -13.69 5.50 16.28
C ASP A 40 -13.35 5.98 14.85
N SER A 41 -13.31 7.31 14.66
CA SER A 41 -12.92 7.93 13.39
C SER A 41 -11.49 7.60 12.98
N PHE A 42 -10.56 7.55 13.95
CA PHE A 42 -9.18 7.17 13.70
C PHE A 42 -9.05 5.69 13.30
N GLU A 43 -9.75 4.78 13.98
CA GLU A 43 -9.71 3.36 13.63
C GLU A 43 -10.26 3.09 12.22
N LEU A 44 -11.34 3.78 11.84
CA LEU A 44 -11.87 3.71 10.48
C LEU A 44 -10.91 4.32 9.45
N LEU A 45 -10.26 5.44 9.79
CA LEU A 45 -9.26 6.08 8.92
C LEU A 45 -8.05 5.18 8.70
N LEU A 46 -7.61 4.45 9.72
CA LEU A 46 -6.53 3.47 9.62
C LEU A 46 -6.86 2.39 8.58
N GLU A 47 -8.04 1.78 8.67
CA GLU A 47 -8.45 0.75 7.72
C GLU A 47 -8.58 1.31 6.29
N PHE A 48 -9.07 2.54 6.16
CA PHE A 48 -9.08 3.25 4.89
C PHE A 48 -7.66 3.45 4.33
N ASP A 49 -6.72 3.94 5.13
CA ASP A 49 -5.34 4.17 4.71
C ASP A 49 -4.64 2.86 4.31
N LYS A 50 -4.92 1.74 5.00
CA LYS A 50 -4.41 0.41 4.60
C LYS A 50 -4.91 -0.01 3.21
N MET A 51 -6.18 0.22 2.90
CA MET A 51 -6.74 -0.06 1.58
C MET A 51 -6.12 0.83 0.51
N MET A 52 -6.05 2.14 0.77
CA MET A 52 -5.46 3.12 -0.16
C MET A 52 -3.98 2.87 -0.40
N TYR A 53 -3.24 2.42 0.62
CA TYR A 53 -1.85 2.01 0.49
C TYR A 53 -1.69 0.90 -0.56
N LYS A 54 -2.46 -0.19 -0.43
CA LYS A 54 -2.42 -1.33 -1.37
C LYS A 54 -2.78 -0.90 -2.78
N TYR A 55 -3.83 -0.09 -2.90
CA TYR A 55 -4.26 0.46 -4.18
C TYR A 55 -3.17 1.31 -4.84
N HIS A 56 -2.57 2.27 -4.12
CA HIS A 56 -1.52 3.13 -4.65
C HIS A 56 -0.25 2.36 -5.03
N ALA A 57 0.10 1.31 -4.28
CA ALA A 57 1.20 0.43 -4.66
C ALA A 57 0.93 -0.31 -5.97
N LEU A 58 -0.27 -0.88 -6.12
CA LEU A 58 -0.67 -1.57 -7.35
C LEU A 58 -0.73 -0.61 -8.55
N LYS A 59 -1.34 0.57 -8.37
CA LYS A 59 -1.40 1.60 -9.39
C LYS A 59 0.02 2.03 -9.84
N SER A 60 0.91 2.28 -8.87
CA SER A 60 2.30 2.64 -9.15
C SER A 60 3.05 1.54 -9.91
N TYR A 61 2.80 0.27 -9.59
CA TYR A 61 3.35 -0.87 -10.34
C TYR A 61 2.91 -0.82 -11.81
N PHE A 62 1.61 -0.66 -12.08
CA PHE A 62 1.11 -0.59 -13.45
C PHE A 62 1.65 0.61 -14.23
N ASP A 63 1.67 1.79 -13.58
CA ASP A 63 2.21 3.02 -14.15
C ASP A 63 3.70 2.85 -14.51
N THR A 64 4.48 2.18 -13.65
CA THR A 64 5.92 1.91 -13.85
C THR A 64 6.17 0.87 -14.94
N ALA A 65 5.38 -0.20 -14.95
CA ALA A 65 5.51 -1.30 -15.89
C ALA A 65 5.09 -0.91 -17.32
N LYS A 66 4.47 0.28 -17.49
CA LYS A 66 3.87 0.73 -18.76
C LYS A 66 2.97 -0.34 -19.38
N LEU A 67 2.31 -1.12 -18.53
CA LEU A 67 1.44 -2.20 -18.98
C LEU A 67 0.25 -1.59 -19.71
N GLN A 68 -0.06 -2.14 -20.87
CA GLN A 68 -1.27 -1.81 -21.60
C GLN A 68 -2.45 -2.38 -20.83
N LEU A 69 -3.03 -1.57 -19.95
CA LEU A 69 -4.28 -1.91 -19.27
C LEU A 69 -5.41 -2.02 -20.29
N THR A 70 -6.25 -3.03 -20.11
CA THR A 70 -7.53 -3.14 -20.79
C THR A 70 -8.43 -1.97 -20.39
N GLU A 71 -9.47 -1.74 -21.20
CA GLU A 71 -10.43 -0.68 -20.92
C GLU A 71 -11.21 -0.91 -19.61
N GLU A 72 -11.46 -2.18 -19.27
CA GLU A 72 -12.11 -2.56 -18.02
C GLU A 72 -11.21 -2.26 -16.81
N GLU A 73 -9.93 -2.61 -16.89
CA GLU A 73 -8.95 -2.32 -15.84
C GLU A 73 -8.77 -0.81 -15.63
N ARG A 74 -8.70 -0.02 -16.71
CA ARG A 74 -8.67 1.44 -16.62
C ARG A 74 -9.89 2.00 -15.89
N LYS A 75 -11.09 1.52 -16.24
CA LYS A 75 -12.33 1.93 -15.57
C LYS A 75 -12.36 1.55 -14.09
N ILE A 76 -11.77 0.42 -13.71
CA ILE A 76 -11.66 0.02 -12.30
C ILE A 76 -10.75 0.99 -11.55
N ILE A 77 -9.58 1.31 -12.10
CA ILE A 77 -8.65 2.28 -11.49
C ILE A 77 -9.32 3.65 -11.34
N GLU A 78 -9.98 4.16 -12.37
CA GLU A 78 -10.71 5.44 -12.30
C GLU A 78 -11.83 5.43 -11.24
N LYS A 79 -12.56 4.31 -11.11
CA LYS A 79 -13.56 4.15 -10.05
C LYS A 79 -12.92 4.16 -8.67
N MET A 80 -11.79 3.49 -8.50
CA MET A 80 -11.06 3.47 -7.23
C MET A 80 -10.53 4.85 -6.87
N ASP A 81 -10.00 5.62 -7.82
CA ASP A 81 -9.58 7.01 -7.60
C ASP A 81 -10.76 7.88 -7.12
N LYS A 82 -11.92 7.76 -7.77
CA LYS A 82 -13.14 8.50 -7.40
C LYS A 82 -13.64 8.11 -6.01
N LEU A 83 -13.66 6.80 -5.70
CA LEU A 83 -14.09 6.31 -4.39
C LEU A 83 -13.12 6.74 -3.29
N GLY A 84 -11.80 6.64 -3.52
CA GLY A 84 -10.79 7.10 -2.59
C GLY A 84 -10.96 8.57 -2.26
N PHE A 85 -11.06 9.44 -3.28
CA PHE A 85 -11.29 10.87 -3.06
C PHE A 85 -12.62 11.17 -2.35
N LYS A 86 -13.68 10.44 -2.68
CA LYS A 86 -14.99 10.62 -2.03
C LYS A 86 -14.90 10.29 -0.54
N TYR A 87 -14.44 9.09 -0.20
CA TYR A 87 -14.39 8.63 1.19
C TYR A 87 -13.39 9.44 2.02
N GLU A 88 -12.25 9.84 1.44
CA GLU A 88 -11.29 10.69 2.13
C GLU A 88 -11.92 12.01 2.63
N ARG A 89 -12.89 12.57 1.90
CA ARG A 89 -13.62 13.78 2.31
C ARG A 89 -14.67 13.55 3.40
N GLU A 90 -15.07 12.31 3.66
CA GLU A 90 -16.05 11.95 4.69
C GLU A 90 -15.41 11.81 6.08
N PHE A 91 -14.09 11.59 6.14
CA PHE A 91 -13.36 11.50 7.41
C PHE A 91 -13.09 12.88 8.03
N PRO A 92 -13.15 13.03 9.37
CA PRO A 92 -12.78 14.25 10.08
C PRO A 92 -11.26 14.39 10.19
N ILE A 93 -10.55 14.27 9.06
CA ILE A 93 -9.07 14.29 9.00
C ILE A 93 -8.50 15.60 9.59
N PRO A 94 -9.05 16.80 9.34
CA PRO A 94 -8.52 18.02 9.94
C PRO A 94 -8.58 17.99 11.47
N ASP A 95 -9.67 17.49 12.05
CA ASP A 95 -9.84 17.40 13.50
C ASP A 95 -8.87 16.38 14.10
N LEU A 96 -8.72 15.23 13.43
CA LEU A 96 -7.74 14.20 13.82
C LEU A 96 -6.29 14.71 13.73
N ILE A 97 -5.95 15.52 12.72
CA ILE A 97 -4.60 16.12 12.61
C ILE A 97 -4.40 17.23 13.64
N MET A 98 -5.45 17.99 13.97
CA MET A 98 -5.36 19.02 15.00
C MET A 98 -5.06 18.40 16.37
N GLU A 99 -5.68 17.25 16.67
CA GLU A 99 -5.43 16.49 17.89
C GLU A 99 -4.09 15.72 17.83
N PHE A 100 -3.76 15.15 16.66
CA PHE A 100 -2.55 14.35 16.43
C PHE A 100 -1.78 14.83 15.19
N PRO A 101 -0.96 15.89 15.30
CA PRO A 101 -0.25 16.47 14.15
C PRO A 101 0.66 15.49 13.38
N GLU A 102 1.21 14.49 14.08
CA GLU A 102 2.05 13.43 13.52
C GLU A 102 1.32 12.63 12.44
N LEU A 103 -0.02 12.54 12.53
CA LEU A 103 -0.85 11.84 11.56
C LEU A 103 -0.65 12.38 10.15
N ALA A 104 -0.53 13.71 9.98
CA ALA A 104 -0.27 14.32 8.69
C ALA A 104 1.04 13.83 8.05
N ILE A 105 2.09 13.69 8.87
CA ILE A 105 3.41 13.23 8.45
C ILE A 105 3.34 11.75 8.04
N ILE A 106 2.71 10.92 8.88
CA ILE A 106 2.58 9.48 8.65
C ILE A 106 1.81 9.23 7.35
N ARG A 107 0.66 9.89 7.14
CA ARG A 107 -0.16 9.70 5.95
C ARG A 107 0.58 10.11 4.67
N ARG A 108 1.35 11.20 4.71
CA ARG A 108 2.21 11.61 3.59
C ARG A 108 3.28 10.55 3.29
N GLN A 109 3.92 10.01 4.32
CA GLN A 109 4.91 8.95 4.16
C GLN A 109 4.29 7.67 3.60
N LEU A 110 3.09 7.29 4.06
CA LEU A 110 2.37 6.13 3.53
C LEU A 110 2.11 6.23 2.03
N GLN A 111 1.63 7.39 1.56
CA GLN A 111 1.45 7.62 0.12
C GLN A 111 2.77 7.52 -0.66
N GLY A 112 3.86 8.08 -0.11
CA GLY A 112 5.19 8.00 -0.72
C GLY A 112 5.72 6.56 -0.78
N SER A 113 5.65 5.83 0.33
CA SER A 113 6.08 4.44 0.45
C SER A 113 5.26 3.51 -0.44
N ALA A 114 3.94 3.70 -0.56
CA ALA A 114 3.10 2.92 -1.46
C ALA A 114 3.58 3.05 -2.91
N LYS A 115 3.82 4.29 -3.36
CA LYS A 115 4.33 4.55 -4.71
C LYS A 115 5.68 3.88 -4.94
N GLU A 116 6.60 4.00 -3.99
CA GLU A 116 7.93 3.38 -4.12
C GLU A 116 7.86 1.85 -4.12
N CYS A 117 7.02 1.27 -3.28
CA CYS A 117 6.77 -0.18 -3.24
C CYS A 117 6.32 -0.72 -4.60
N GLY A 118 5.45 -0.02 -5.32
CA GLY A 118 5.01 -0.42 -6.66
C GLY A 118 6.15 -0.47 -7.68
N LYS A 119 7.05 0.52 -7.64
CA LYS A 119 8.24 0.56 -8.52
C LYS A 119 9.21 -0.57 -8.20
N ILE A 120 9.49 -0.78 -6.91
CA ILE A 120 10.37 -1.85 -6.43
C ILE A 120 9.82 -3.22 -6.87
N ALA A 121 8.53 -3.47 -6.67
CA ALA A 121 7.90 -4.72 -7.10
C ALA A 121 8.04 -4.97 -8.61
N TYR A 122 7.97 -3.92 -9.43
CA TYR A 122 8.25 -4.05 -10.86
C TYR A 122 9.71 -4.39 -11.15
N GLN A 123 10.66 -3.72 -10.50
CA GLN A 123 12.10 -4.00 -10.64
C GLN A 123 12.44 -5.45 -10.27
N TYR A 124 11.89 -5.97 -9.16
CA TYR A 124 12.07 -7.37 -8.75
C TYR A 124 11.58 -8.36 -9.80
N LYS A 125 10.39 -8.13 -10.38
CA LYS A 125 9.87 -8.99 -11.45
C LYS A 125 10.77 -8.98 -12.69
N GLN A 126 11.33 -7.82 -13.02
CA GLN A 126 12.28 -7.71 -14.13
C GLN A 126 13.56 -8.51 -13.84
N SER A 127 14.14 -8.39 -12.63
CA SER A 127 15.34 -9.15 -12.27
C SER A 127 15.13 -10.67 -12.27
N GLU A 128 13.99 -11.17 -11.78
CA GLU A 128 13.64 -12.59 -11.86
C GLU A 128 13.55 -13.11 -13.31
N THR A 129 13.15 -12.23 -14.24
CA THR A 129 13.06 -12.57 -15.67
C THR A 129 14.45 -12.70 -16.32
N TYR A 130 15.44 -11.96 -15.83
CA TYR A 130 16.83 -12.02 -16.32
C TYR A 130 17.63 -13.20 -15.74
N GLU A 131 17.21 -13.78 -14.61
CA GLU A 131 17.90 -14.91 -13.95
C GLU A 131 17.54 -16.30 -14.51
N LYS A 132 16.77 -16.41 -15.61
CA LYS A 132 16.64 -17.67 -16.37
C LYS A 132 17.67 -17.74 -17.50
N PRO A 133 18.89 -18.29 -17.28
CA PRO A 133 19.74 -18.65 -18.40
C PRO A 133 19.10 -19.84 -19.15
N SER A 134 18.82 -19.66 -20.44
CA SER A 134 18.42 -20.76 -21.33
C SER A 134 19.59 -21.75 -21.42
N ASN A 135 19.51 -22.82 -20.66
CA ASN A 135 20.46 -23.93 -20.76
C ASN A 135 20.04 -24.85 -21.91
N ASP A 136 19.96 -24.31 -23.13
CA ASP A 136 19.78 -25.11 -24.35
C ASP A 136 21.16 -25.37 -24.97
N ARG A 137 21.88 -26.30 -24.35
CA ARG A 137 23.02 -27.00 -24.97
C ARG A 137 22.68 -28.49 -25.08
N THR A 138 21.63 -28.81 -25.81
CA THR A 138 21.49 -30.15 -26.39
C THR A 138 22.47 -30.29 -27.56
N LYS A 139 23.65 -30.84 -27.25
CA LYS A 139 24.60 -31.33 -28.27
C LYS A 139 23.92 -32.46 -29.05
N SER A 140 23.39 -32.16 -30.24
CA SER A 140 23.09 -33.16 -31.25
C SER A 140 24.40 -33.61 -31.90
N VAL A 141 25.01 -34.65 -31.33
CA VAL A 141 26.11 -35.39 -31.96
C VAL A 141 25.54 -36.12 -33.16
N THR A 142 25.62 -35.50 -34.34
CA THR A 142 25.35 -36.17 -35.61
C THR A 142 26.65 -36.80 -36.08
N SER A 143 26.78 -38.11 -35.90
CA SER A 143 27.89 -38.91 -36.42
C SER A 143 27.86 -38.88 -37.95
N GLN A 144 28.79 -38.15 -38.56
CA GLN A 144 29.02 -38.18 -40.01
C GLN A 144 29.63 -39.52 -40.42
N GLN A 145 29.00 -40.12 -41.44
CA GLN A 145 29.46 -41.26 -42.21
C GLN A 145 30.90 -41.08 -42.71
N LYS A 146 31.79 -42.04 -42.43
CA LYS A 146 32.93 -42.33 -43.30
C LYS A 146 32.57 -43.50 -44.20
N LYS A 147 32.14 -43.20 -45.42
CA LYS A 147 32.45 -44.02 -46.59
C LYS A 147 33.93 -43.78 -46.88
N ASN A 148 34.72 -44.84 -47.01
CA ASN A 148 35.83 -44.87 -47.94
C ASN A 148 35.98 -46.30 -48.47
N THR A 149 36.13 -46.32 -49.78
CA THR A 149 36.33 -47.41 -50.73
C THR A 149 37.53 -48.28 -50.39
#